data_AF-A0A932JSP2-F1
#
_entry.id   AF-A0A932JSP2-F1
#
_cell.length_a   1.000
_cell.length_b   1.000
_cell.length_c   1.000
_cell.angle_alpha   90.00
_cell.angle_beta   90.00
_cell.angle_gamma   90.00
#
_symmetry.space_group_name_H-M   'P 1'
#
loop_
_entity.id
_entity.type
_entity.pdbx_description
1 polymer ?
#
loop_
_entity_poly.entity_id
_entity_poly.type
_entity_poly.pdbx_seq_one_letter_code
_entity_poly.pdbx_strand_id
1 'polypeptide(L)' 'MKALRVAPKAPGSASLDDVAEPPAEDGALLVEMVAIGVCGTDREILEGLYGAAPAGSGFSRGDCVVPIVRRPD' A
#
# COMPACT_ATOMS: atom_id res chain seq x y z
N MET A 1 8.59 -5.90 7.06
CA MET A 1 9.04 -4.90 6.06
C MET A 1 8.46 -3.53 6.39
N LYS A 2 9.08 -2.42 5.96
CA LYS A 2 8.53 -1.07 6.15
C LYS A 2 7.47 -0.78 5.08
N ALA A 3 6.38 -0.11 5.46
CA ALA A 3 5.31 0.31 4.56
C ALA A 3 4.76 1.69 4.92
N LEU A 4 4.49 2.52 3.91
CA LEU A 4 3.74 3.77 4.06
C LEU A 4 2.25 3.45 4.05
N ARG A 5 1.55 3.76 5.15
CA ARG A 5 0.12 3.50 5.33
C ARG A 5 -0.64 4.81 5.51
N VAL A 6 -1.91 4.80 5.14
CA VAL A 6 -2.85 5.92 5.35
C VAL A 6 -4.21 5.33 5.67
N ALA A 7 -4.96 5.95 6.58
CA ALA A 7 -6.36 5.62 6.77
C ALA A 7 -7.21 6.36 5.71
N PRO A 8 -7.96 5.65 4.84
CA PRO A 8 -8.79 6.26 3.81
C PRO A 8 -9.79 7.23 4.41
N LYS A 9 -9.96 8.36 3.74
CA LYS A 9 -10.82 9.48 4.20
C LYS A 9 -10.42 10.09 5.54
N ALA A 10 -9.20 9.85 6.03
CA ALA A 10 -8.65 10.51 7.21
C ALA A 10 -7.41 11.33 6.81
N PRO A 11 -7.54 12.64 6.60
CA PRO A 11 -6.42 13.50 6.24
C PRO A 11 -5.31 13.46 7.29
N GLY A 12 -4.04 13.47 6.84
CA GLY A 12 -2.88 13.48 7.75
C GLY A 12 -2.64 12.16 8.51
N SER A 13 -3.31 11.08 8.12
CA SER A 13 -3.18 9.75 8.73
C SER A 13 -1.94 8.96 8.29
N ALA A 14 -1.04 9.59 7.54
CA ALA A 14 0.12 8.91 6.99
C ALA A 14 1.08 8.44 8.08
N SER A 15 1.43 7.16 8.05
CA SER A 15 2.41 6.57 8.96
C SER A 15 3.36 5.64 8.22
N LEU A 16 4.58 5.53 8.75
CA LEU A 16 5.56 4.55 8.30
C LEU A 16 5.61 3.42 9.32
N ASP A 17 5.04 2.28 8.97
CA ASP A 17 4.84 1.16 9.88
C ASP A 17 5.73 -0.04 9.50
N ASP A 18 6.03 -0.89 10.48
CA ASP A 18 6.50 -2.24 10.22
C ASP A 18 5.29 -3.16 10.00
N VAL A 19 5.27 -3.83 8.85
CA VAL A 19 4.23 -4.81 8.48
C VAL A 19 4.85 -6.18 8.23
N ALA A 20 4.04 -7.24 8.34
CA ALA A 20 4.46 -8.57 7.97
C ALA A 20 4.82 -8.63 6.48
N GLU A 21 5.72 -9.53 6.12
CA GLU A 21 5.97 -9.86 4.72
C GLU A 21 4.68 -10.49 4.12
N PRO A 22 4.26 -10.09 2.92
CA PRO A 22 3.05 -10.64 2.32
C PRO A 22 3.20 -12.15 2.06
N PRO A 23 2.13 -12.94 2.27
CA PRO A 23 2.17 -14.37 2.01
C PRO A 23 2.33 -14.66 0.51
N ALA A 24 2.90 -15.82 0.19
CA ALA A 24 3.13 -16.23 -1.20
C ALA A 24 1.84 -16.39 -2.05
N GLU A 25 0.68 -16.46 -1.40
CA GLU A 25 -0.64 -16.53 -2.04
C GLU A 25 -1.15 -15.19 -2.59
N ASP A 26 -0.64 -14.05 -2.09
CA ASP A 26 -1.01 -12.70 -2.56
C ASP A 26 -0.47 -12.41 -3.98
N GLY A 27 0.40 -13.28 -4.45
CA GLY A 27 1.07 -13.19 -5.72
C GLY A 27 2.38 -13.93 -5.61
N ALA A 28 2.80 -14.54 -6.70
CA ALA A 28 4.15 -15.05 -6.73
C ALA A 28 5.09 -13.81 -6.85
N LEU A 29 6.38 -13.76 -6.49
CA LEU A 29 7.28 -12.57 -6.42
C LEU A 29 6.99 -11.60 -5.27
N LEU A 30 7.84 -11.77 -4.28
CA LEU A 30 8.30 -10.73 -3.40
C LEU A 30 9.42 -9.93 -4.08
N VAL A 31 9.37 -8.61 -3.97
CA VAL A 31 10.41 -7.70 -4.48
C VAL A 31 10.98 -6.85 -3.36
N GLU A 32 12.28 -6.59 -3.41
CA GLU A 32 12.92 -5.60 -2.55
C GLU A 32 12.76 -4.21 -3.17
N MET A 33 12.08 -3.30 -2.47
CA MET A 33 11.91 -1.93 -2.91
C MET A 33 13.23 -1.15 -2.71
N VAL A 34 13.85 -0.71 -3.80
CA VAL A 34 15.02 0.18 -3.77
C VAL A 34 14.60 1.65 -3.73
N ALA A 35 13.53 2.01 -4.44
CA ALA A 35 12.96 3.35 -4.48
C ALA A 35 11.47 3.30 -4.89
N ILE A 36 10.73 4.36 -4.55
CA ILE A 36 9.33 4.57 -4.95
C ILE A 36 9.17 5.98 -5.54
N GLY A 37 8.36 6.11 -6.60
CA GLY A 37 7.95 7.41 -7.11
C GLY A 37 6.79 7.99 -6.30
N VAL A 38 6.74 9.32 -6.18
CA VAL A 38 5.63 10.07 -5.56
C VAL A 38 5.02 10.98 -6.62
N CYS A 39 3.71 10.96 -6.74
CA CYS A 39 2.92 11.68 -7.74
C CYS A 39 1.79 12.52 -7.11
N GLY A 40 1.05 13.26 -7.94
CA GLY A 40 -0.05 14.10 -7.48
C GLY A 40 -1.17 13.33 -6.78
N THR A 41 -1.46 12.10 -7.23
CA THR A 41 -2.50 11.25 -6.62
C THR A 41 -2.17 10.86 -5.19
N ASP A 42 -0.88 10.74 -4.84
CA ASP A 42 -0.48 10.48 -3.45
C ASP A 42 -0.92 11.63 -2.53
N ARG A 43 -0.81 12.88 -3.00
CA ARG A 43 -1.28 14.04 -2.24
C ARG A 43 -2.79 14.01 -2.04
N GLU A 44 -3.55 13.68 -3.07
CA GLU A 44 -5.01 13.56 -2.99
C GLU A 44 -5.43 12.42 -2.03
N ILE A 45 -4.68 11.31 -1.99
CA ILE A 45 -4.85 10.22 -1.03
C ILE A 45 -4.56 10.70 0.41
N LEU A 46 -3.45 11.42 0.61
CA LEU A 46 -3.05 11.98 1.91
C LEU A 46 -4.04 13.02 2.45
N GLU A 47 -4.71 13.75 1.56
CA GLU A 47 -5.82 14.66 1.86
C GLU A 47 -7.14 13.93 2.12
N GLY A 48 -7.17 12.60 2.02
CA GLY A 48 -8.35 11.78 2.30
C GLY A 48 -9.44 11.86 1.22
N LEU A 49 -9.09 12.26 -0.01
CA LEU A 49 -10.07 12.47 -1.09
C LEU A 49 -10.59 11.15 -1.71
N TYR A 50 -9.92 10.02 -1.46
CA TYR A 50 -10.25 8.70 -2.00
C TYR A 50 -10.54 7.62 -0.94
N GLY A 51 -11.19 6.51 -1.34
CA GLY A 51 -11.15 5.26 -0.56
C GLY A 51 -12.28 4.22 -0.74
N ALA A 52 -11.87 3.01 -1.17
CA ALA A 52 -12.22 1.69 -0.62
C ALA A 52 -11.06 0.70 -0.94
N ALA A 53 -10.70 -0.21 -0.04
CA ALA A 53 -9.65 -1.22 -0.28
C ALA A 53 -10.17 -2.40 -1.14
N PRO A 54 -9.32 -3.10 -1.92
CA PRO A 54 -9.72 -4.28 -2.69
C PRO A 54 -10.14 -5.44 -1.79
N ALA A 55 -11.25 -6.13 -2.13
CA ALA A 55 -11.77 -7.27 -1.38
C ALA A 55 -10.82 -8.48 -1.44
N GLY A 56 -10.66 -9.20 -0.32
CA GLY A 56 -9.87 -10.44 -0.24
C GLY A 56 -8.36 -10.26 -0.10
N SER A 57 -7.89 -9.02 0.05
CA SER A 57 -6.46 -8.69 0.06
C SER A 57 -5.81 -8.72 1.45
N GLY A 58 -6.54 -9.09 2.52
CA GLY A 58 -6.07 -8.94 3.90
C GLY A 58 -5.99 -7.48 4.40
N PHE A 59 -6.21 -6.52 3.50
CA PHE A 59 -6.18 -5.08 3.77
C PHE A 59 -7.60 -4.56 4.07
N SER A 60 -7.76 -3.90 5.20
CA SER A 60 -8.99 -3.23 5.58
C SER A 60 -9.10 -1.86 4.90
N ARG A 61 -10.32 -1.29 4.88
CA ARG A 61 -10.50 0.14 4.58
C ARG A 61 -9.70 0.94 5.60
N GLY A 62 -8.46 1.29 5.27
CA GLY A 62 -7.46 1.63 6.28
C GLY A 62 -6.02 1.45 5.81
N ASP A 63 -5.82 0.62 4.78
CA ASP A 63 -4.50 0.11 4.42
C ASP A 63 -4.14 0.54 2.99
N CYS A 64 -3.04 1.30 2.87
CA CYS A 64 -2.41 1.58 1.58
C CYS A 64 -1.21 0.67 1.39
N VAL A 65 -1.12 0.08 0.21
CA VAL A 65 -0.04 -0.84 -0.20
C VAL A 65 0.56 -0.27 -1.48
N VAL A 66 1.88 -0.09 -1.47
CA VAL A 66 2.68 0.21 -2.67
C VAL A 66 2.63 -0.97 -3.64
N PRO A 67 2.75 -0.77 -4.96
CA PRO A 67 2.50 -1.82 -5.94
C PRO A 67 3.46 -3.00 -5.74
N ILE A 68 2.90 -4.19 -5.52
CA ILE A 68 3.58 -5.47 -5.66
C ILE A 68 3.55 -5.81 -7.16
N VAL A 69 4.72 -5.98 -7.78
CA VAL A 69 4.83 -6.36 -9.20
C VAL A 69 5.48 -7.74 -9.29
N ARG A 70 4.75 -8.72 -9.85
CA ARG A 70 5.31 -10.00 -10.29
C ARG A 70 5.60 -10.04 -11.79
N ARG A 71 6.82 -10.40 -12.22
CA ARG A 71 7.11 -10.93 -13.56
C ARG A 71 6.81 -12.45 -13.64
N PRO A 72 6.15 -12.94 -14.71
CA PRO A 72 6.17 -14.36 -15.01
C PRO A 72 7.60 -14.77 -15.39
N ASP A 73 7.90 -16.02 -15.08
CA ASP A 73 9.09 -16.79 -15.48
C ASP A 73 9.56 -16.49 -16.92
#